data_AF-A0A430RD27-F1
#
_entry.id   AF-A0A430RD27-F1
#
_cell.length_a   1.000
_cell.length_b   1.000
_cell.length_c   1.000
_cell.angle_alpha   90.00
_cell.angle_beta   90.00
_cell.angle_gamma   90.00
#
_symmetry.space_group_name_H-M   'P 1'
#
loop_
_entity.id
_entity.type
_entity.pdbx_description
1 polymer ?
#
loop_
_entity_poly.entity_id
_entity_poly.type
_entity_poly.pdbx_seq_one_letter_code
_entity_poly.pdbx_strand_id
1 'polypeptide(L)'
;MILASRLALTTALFWFVAANLVGLLLGLGVLPYNWRPAHAHMHLLGFVSLMIYGVAYHALPRFRGVVFRRPGLALFQVGLANLGLLGMALAWGLGLGAEVWGAFAGLSLAAGLLFTLLALEILWG
;
A
#
# COMPACT_ATOMS: atom_id res chain seq x y z
N MET A 1 -9.88 15.71 6.23
CA MET A 1 -9.30 14.37 5.94
C MET A 1 -8.94 13.70 7.25
N ILE A 2 -9.15 12.39 7.38
CA ILE A 2 -8.60 11.65 8.52
C ILE A 2 -7.10 11.40 8.31
N LEU A 3 -6.39 11.05 9.40
CA LEU A 3 -4.95 10.81 9.33
C LEU A 3 -4.59 9.65 8.39
N ALA A 4 -5.40 8.58 8.39
CA ALA A 4 -5.23 7.44 7.48
C ALA A 4 -5.19 7.86 6.01
N SER A 5 -6.13 8.72 5.57
CA SER A 5 -6.13 9.25 4.20
C SER A 5 -4.87 10.04 3.89
N ARG A 6 -4.44 10.94 4.79
CA ARG A 6 -3.22 11.72 4.57
C ARG A 6 -2.01 10.82 4.45
N LEU A 7 -1.85 9.89 5.40
CA LEU A 7 -0.73 8.97 5.41
C LEU A 7 -0.69 8.16 4.11
N ALA A 8 -1.80 7.50 3.75
CA ALA A 8 -1.89 6.69 2.55
C ALA A 8 -1.51 7.46 1.28
N LEU A 9 -2.01 8.68 1.11
CA LEU A 9 -1.70 9.51 -0.06
C LEU A 9 -0.23 9.97 -0.07
N THR A 10 0.30 10.39 1.08
CA THR A 10 1.70 10.81 1.17
C THR A 10 2.65 9.64 0.90
N THR A 11 2.38 8.46 1.47
CA THR A 11 3.19 7.28 1.23
C THR A 11 2.99 6.75 -0.19
N ALA A 12 1.82 6.91 -0.80
CA ALA A 12 1.59 6.56 -2.20
C ALA A 12 2.50 7.35 -3.14
N LEU A 13 2.61 8.67 -2.93
CA LEU A 13 3.48 9.54 -3.71
C LEU A 13 4.96 9.21 -3.46
N PHE A 14 5.33 8.91 -2.22
CA PHE A 14 6.67 8.42 -1.91
C PHE A 14 7.00 7.13 -2.67
N TRP A 15 6.11 6.13 -2.62
CA TRP A 15 6.30 4.87 -3.34
C TRP A 15 6.32 5.05 -4.86
N PHE A 16 5.55 6.00 -5.40
CA PHE A 16 5.62 6.34 -6.81
C PHE A 16 7.01 6.83 -7.22
N VAL A 17 7.57 7.78 -6.46
CA VAL A 17 8.93 8.29 -6.73
C VAL A 17 9.96 7.17 -6.57
N ALA A 18 9.87 6.39 -5.50
CA ALA A 18 10.78 5.29 -5.24
C ALA A 18 10.69 4.20 -6.34
N ALA A 19 9.49 3.87 -6.81
CA ALA A 19 9.28 2.91 -7.88
C ALA A 19 9.91 3.40 -9.19
N ASN A 20 9.67 4.65 -9.59
CA ASN A 20 10.29 5.22 -10.79
C ASN A 20 11.82 5.24 -10.70
N LEU A 21 12.38 5.51 -9.51
CA LEU A 21 13.82 5.43 -9.29
C LEU A 21 14.34 3.99 -9.49
N VAL A 22 13.67 2.98 -8.92
CA VAL A 22 14.02 1.57 -9.13
C VAL A 22 13.90 1.20 -10.62
N GLY A 23 12.85 1.65 -11.31
CA GLY A 23 12.65 1.44 -12.74
C GLY A 23 13.77 2.05 -13.58
N LEU A 24 14.19 3.28 -13.26
CA LEU A 24 15.33 3.94 -13.90
C LEU A 24 16.63 3.16 -13.67
N LEU A 25 16.92 2.77 -12.43
CA LEU A 25 18.13 2.02 -12.09
C LEU A 25 18.18 0.64 -12.74
N LEU A 26 17.02 -0.02 -12.90
CA LEU A 26 16.87 -1.23 -13.71
C LEU A 26 17.16 -0.97 -15.19
N GLY A 27 16.63 0.12 -15.75
CA GLY A 27 16.86 0.51 -17.15
C GLY A 27 18.32 0.88 -17.46
N LEU A 28 19.03 1.42 -16.48
CA LEU A 28 20.46 1.72 -16.58
C LEU A 28 21.38 0.53 -16.27
N GLY A 29 20.83 -0.64 -15.90
CA GLY A 29 21.61 -1.83 -15.55
C GLY A 29 22.32 -1.75 -14.20
N VAL A 30 21.98 -0.79 -13.34
CA VAL A 30 22.55 -0.62 -11.99
C VAL A 30 21.96 -1.63 -11.01
N LEU A 31 20.66 -1.93 -11.13
CA LEU A 31 19.99 -2.93 -10.30
C LEU A 31 19.82 -4.26 -11.05
N PRO A 32 19.98 -5.39 -10.35
CA PRO A 32 19.76 -6.71 -10.94
C PRO A 32 18.28 -6.98 -11.25
N TYR A 33 18.01 -7.89 -12.19
CA TYR A 33 16.66 -8.16 -12.68
C TYR A 33 15.66 -8.69 -11.64
N ASN A 34 16.13 -9.23 -10.51
CA ASN A 34 15.29 -9.64 -9.38
C ASN A 34 14.58 -8.45 -8.71
N TRP A 35 14.96 -7.21 -9.01
CA TRP A 35 14.21 -6.00 -8.58
C TRP A 35 12.96 -5.73 -9.43
N ARG A 36 12.74 -6.44 -10.55
CA ARG A 36 11.53 -6.24 -11.38
C ARG A 36 10.22 -6.51 -10.63
N PRO A 37 10.07 -7.61 -9.87
CA PRO A 37 8.90 -7.78 -9.02
C PRO A 37 8.81 -6.69 -7.95
N ALA A 38 9.92 -6.28 -7.32
CA ALA A 38 9.91 -5.20 -6.34
C ALA A 38 9.36 -3.89 -6.95
N HIS A 39 9.86 -3.50 -8.12
CA HIS A 39 9.36 -2.37 -8.90
C HIS A 39 7.84 -2.46 -9.15
N ALA A 40 7.36 -3.63 -9.58
CA ALA A 40 5.93 -3.85 -9.82
C ALA A 40 5.08 -3.70 -8.54
N HIS A 41 5.52 -4.27 -7.42
CA HIS A 41 4.80 -4.15 -6.14
C HIS A 41 4.82 -2.71 -5.61
N MET A 42 5.92 -1.98 -5.77
CA MET A 42 6.00 -0.57 -5.38
C MET A 42 5.03 0.30 -6.20
N HIS A 43 4.85 0.04 -7.49
CA HIS A 43 3.83 0.73 -8.29
C HIS A 43 2.40 0.30 -7.94
N LEU A 44 2.13 -1.00 -7.88
CA LEU A 44 0.76 -1.49 -7.71
C LEU A 44 0.27 -1.35 -6.28
N LEU A 45 0.99 -1.91 -5.30
CA LEU A 45 0.58 -1.86 -3.91
C LEU A 45 0.97 -0.53 -3.26
N GLY A 46 2.14 0.01 -3.63
CA GLY A 46 2.66 1.25 -3.05
C GLY A 46 2.00 2.49 -3.56
N PHE A 47 1.95 2.67 -4.88
CA PHE A 47 1.30 3.85 -5.46
C PHE A 47 -0.20 3.63 -5.64
N VAL A 48 -0.61 2.67 -6.48
CA VAL A 48 -2.02 2.53 -6.89
C VAL A 48 -2.93 2.15 -5.71
N SER A 49 -2.63 1.09 -4.96
CA SER A 49 -3.49 0.66 -3.85
C SER A 49 -3.55 1.68 -2.72
N LEU A 50 -2.42 2.28 -2.30
CA LEU A 50 -2.46 3.33 -1.27
C LEU A 50 -3.16 4.60 -1.75
N MET A 51 -3.06 4.95 -3.03
CA MET A 51 -3.85 6.05 -3.61
C MET A 51 -5.35 5.73 -3.50
N ILE A 52 -5.75 4.51 -3.87
CA ILE A 52 -7.14 4.05 -3.72
C ILE A 52 -7.58 4.10 -2.27
N TYR A 53 -6.78 3.58 -1.32
CA TYR A 53 -7.12 3.59 0.11
C TYR A 53 -7.30 5.02 0.63
N GLY A 54 -6.35 5.90 0.31
CA GLY A 54 -6.35 7.28 0.76
C GLY A 54 -7.55 8.07 0.24
N VAL A 55 -7.82 7.95 -1.07
CA VAL A 55 -8.96 8.59 -1.75
C VAL A 55 -10.27 7.99 -1.24
N ALA A 56 -10.41 6.67 -1.14
CA ALA A 56 -11.64 6.02 -0.70
C ALA A 56 -12.00 6.41 0.75
N TYR A 57 -11.04 6.41 1.68
CA TYR A 57 -11.26 6.88 3.05
C TYR A 57 -11.65 8.36 3.13
N HIS A 58 -11.27 9.17 2.13
CA HIS A 58 -11.71 10.55 2.02
C HIS A 58 -13.12 10.64 1.40
N ALA A 59 -13.34 9.99 0.26
CA ALA A 59 -14.47 10.22 -0.62
C ALA A 59 -15.72 9.44 -0.21
N LEU A 60 -15.58 8.16 0.15
CA LEU A 60 -16.73 7.30 0.44
C LEU A 60 -17.64 7.83 1.56
N PRO A 61 -17.13 8.25 2.74
CA PRO A 61 -17.99 8.80 3.78
C PRO A 61 -18.70 10.08 3.35
N ARG A 62 -18.04 10.91 2.52
CA ARG A 62 -18.60 12.16 2.01
C ARG A 62 -19.74 11.92 1.02
N PHE A 63 -19.55 10.99 0.09
CA PHE A 63 -20.62 10.61 -0.84
C PHE A 63 -21.82 9.99 -0.14
N ARG A 64 -21.57 9.24 0.95
CA ARG A 64 -22.62 8.66 1.80
C ARG A 64 -23.23 9.66 2.78
N GLY A 65 -22.63 10.83 2.98
CA GLY A 65 -23.06 11.79 4.00
C GLY A 65 -22.87 11.28 5.45
N VAL A 66 -21.96 10.34 5.68
CA VAL A 66 -21.71 9.72 7.00
C VAL A 66 -20.34 10.11 7.56
N VAL A 67 -20.22 10.04 8.89
CA VAL A 67 -18.94 10.21 9.58
C VAL A 67 -18.15 8.90 9.51
N PHE A 68 -16.83 9.01 9.32
CA PHE A 68 -15.94 7.85 9.38
C PHE A 68 -15.86 7.32 10.82
N ARG A 69 -16.47 6.16 11.10
CA ARG A 69 -16.62 5.62 12.47
C ARG A 69 -15.32 5.15 13.12
N ARG A 70 -14.42 4.51 12.36
CA ARG A 70 -13.23 3.81 12.90
C ARG A 70 -11.89 4.32 12.34
N PRO A 71 -11.55 5.61 12.50
CA PRO A 71 -10.37 6.20 11.87
C PRO A 71 -9.04 5.59 12.36
N GLY A 72 -9.00 5.06 13.59
CA GLY A 72 -7.83 4.37 14.13
C GLY A 72 -7.53 3.04 13.43
N LEU A 73 -8.56 2.24 13.11
CA LEU A 73 -8.39 0.99 12.35
C LEU A 73 -7.95 1.26 10.91
N ALA A 74 -8.47 2.32 10.30
CA ALA A 74 -8.01 2.76 8.98
C ALA A 74 -6.53 3.15 9.00
N LEU A 75 -6.08 3.83 10.06
CA LEU A 75 -4.67 4.20 10.21
C LEU A 75 -3.78 2.95 10.38
N PHE A 76 -4.20 2.02 11.24
CA PHE A 76 -3.52 0.75 11.42
C PHE A 76 -3.43 -0.04 10.11
N GLN A 77 -4.52 -0.11 9.35
CA GLN A 77 -4.56 -0.76 8.04
C GLN A 77 -3.56 -0.16 7.05
N VAL A 78 -3.44 1.18 6.99
CA VAL A 78 -2.47 1.86 6.11
C VAL A 78 -1.03 1.59 6.56
N GLY A 79 -0.78 1.55 7.87
CA GLY A 79 0.53 1.17 8.40
C GLY A 79 0.90 -0.26 8.01
N LEU A 80 -0.05 -1.19 8.16
CA LEU A 80 0.11 -2.59 7.80
C LEU A 80 0.37 -2.77 6.29
N ALA A 81 -0.33 -2.01 5.44
CA ALA A 81 -0.14 -2.01 3.99
C ALA A 81 1.29 -1.56 3.61
N ASN A 82 1.78 -0.48 4.21
CA ASN A 82 3.15 0.01 3.97
C ASN A 82 4.20 -1.00 4.44
N LEU A 83 4.00 -1.61 5.61
CA LEU A 83 4.95 -2.59 6.16
C LEU A 83 4.98 -3.89 5.35
N GLY A 84 3.81 -4.39 4.92
CA GLY A 84 3.69 -5.52 4.01
C GLY A 84 4.39 -5.26 2.67
N LEU A 85 4.12 -4.10 2.05
CA LEU A 85 4.80 -3.71 0.82
C LEU A 85 6.32 -3.61 0.97
N LEU A 86 6.80 -2.89 2.00
CA LEU A 86 8.23 -2.68 2.19
C LEU A 86 8.97 -4.01 2.28
N GLY A 87 8.45 -4.94 3.09
CA GLY A 87 9.06 -6.25 3.22
C GLY A 87 8.96 -7.10 1.94
N MET A 88 7.85 -7.05 1.20
CA MET A 88 7.74 -7.74 -0.10
C MET A 88 8.75 -7.19 -1.12
N ALA A 89 8.91 -5.87 -1.20
CA ALA A 89 9.83 -5.21 -2.13
C ALA A 89 11.29 -5.55 -1.77
N LEU A 90 11.66 -5.49 -0.49
CA LEU A 90 12.99 -5.86 -0.02
C LEU A 90 13.27 -7.35 -0.19
N ALA A 91 12.28 -8.22 0.05
CA ALA A 91 12.46 -9.66 -0.14
C ALA A 91 12.80 -10.02 -1.59
N TRP A 92 12.16 -9.38 -2.57
CA TRP A 92 12.53 -9.53 -3.98
C TRP A 92 13.87 -8.89 -4.32
N GLY A 93 14.06 -7.62 -3.94
CA GLY A 93 15.26 -6.85 -4.30
C GLY A 93 16.54 -7.44 -3.72
N LEU A 94 16.47 -7.95 -2.49
CA LEU A 94 17.62 -8.52 -1.77
C LEU A 94 17.67 -10.06 -1.81
N GLY A 95 16.69 -10.72 -2.43
CA GLY A 95 16.65 -12.17 -2.55
C GLY A 95 16.47 -12.91 -1.22
N LEU A 96 15.63 -12.38 -0.31
CA LEU A 96 15.44 -12.91 1.06
C LEU A 96 14.61 -14.20 1.14
N GLY A 97 14.23 -14.79 0.00
CA GLY A 97 13.50 -16.05 -0.07
C GLY A 97 11.97 -15.93 0.04
N ALA A 98 11.29 -17.01 -0.31
CA ALA A 98 9.83 -17.07 -0.42
C ALA A 98 9.13 -16.99 0.94
N GLU A 99 9.76 -17.47 2.02
CA GLU A 99 9.18 -17.43 3.37
C GLU A 99 9.03 -15.99 3.87
N VAL A 100 10.11 -15.20 3.75
CA VAL A 100 10.10 -13.78 4.13
C VAL A 100 9.10 -13.02 3.28
N TRP A 101 9.13 -13.23 1.95
CA TRP A 101 8.17 -12.60 1.06
C TRP A 101 6.72 -12.98 1.42
N GLY A 102 6.46 -14.26 1.69
CA GLY A 102 5.14 -14.78 2.04
C GLY A 102 4.60 -14.20 3.36
N ALA A 103 5.46 -14.02 4.36
CA ALA A 103 5.08 -13.37 5.61
C ALA A 103 4.59 -11.94 5.38
N PHE A 104 5.34 -11.14 4.61
CA PHE A 104 4.95 -9.77 4.28
C PHE A 104 3.75 -9.69 3.31
N ALA A 105 3.61 -10.66 2.40
CA ALA A 105 2.42 -10.81 1.58
C ALA A 105 1.17 -11.09 2.44
N GLY A 106 1.30 -11.88 3.51
CA GLY A 106 0.26 -12.07 4.51
C GLY A 106 -0.17 -10.78 5.19
N LEU A 107 0.77 -9.90 5.54
CA LEU A 107 0.46 -8.57 6.10
C LEU A 107 -0.25 -7.68 5.07
N SER A 108 0.19 -7.72 3.80
CA SER A 108 -0.47 -7.00 2.71
C SER A 108 -1.91 -7.50 2.49
N LEU A 109 -2.14 -8.81 2.57
CA LEU A 109 -3.48 -9.41 2.48
C LEU A 109 -4.36 -8.95 3.65
N ALA A 110 -3.86 -9.04 4.88
CA ALA A 110 -4.58 -8.57 6.06
C ALA A 110 -4.95 -7.08 5.93
N ALA A 111 -4.05 -6.25 5.40
CA ALA A 111 -4.33 -4.84 5.13
C ALA A 111 -5.42 -4.65 4.07
N GLY A 112 -5.42 -5.44 2.99
CA GLY A 112 -6.46 -5.40 1.95
C GLY A 112 -7.84 -5.84 2.48
N LEU A 113 -7.88 -6.88 3.32
CA LEU A 113 -9.11 -7.35 3.97
C LEU A 113 -9.66 -6.28 4.92
N LEU A 114 -8.82 -5.68 5.75
CA LEU A 114 -9.22 -4.58 6.63
C LEU A 114 -9.77 -3.38 5.85
N PHE A 115 -9.12 -3.01 4.74
CA PHE A 115 -9.63 -1.95 3.86
C PHE A 115 -11.03 -2.28 3.33
N THR A 116 -11.20 -3.52 2.86
CA THR A 116 -12.46 -3.99 2.30
C THR A 116 -13.58 -3.95 3.34
N LEU A 117 -13.31 -4.43 4.56
CA LEU A 117 -14.26 -4.41 5.66
C LEU A 117 -14.66 -2.98 6.06
N LEU A 118 -13.68 -2.07 6.15
CA LEU A 118 -13.95 -0.66 6.47
C LEU A 118 -14.73 0.05 5.35
N ALA A 119 -14.43 -0.24 4.08
CA ALA A 119 -15.15 0.29 2.95
C ALA A 119 -16.61 -0.21 2.93
N LEU A 120 -16.83 -1.51 3.20
CA LEU A 120 -18.17 -2.09 3.31
C LEU A 120 -18.95 -1.49 4.50
N GLU A 121 -18.30 -1.25 5.64
CA GLU A 121 -18.93 -0.57 6.78
C GLU A 121 -19.40 0.85 6.41
N ILE A 122 -18.62 1.60 5.62
CA ILE A 122 -19.00 2.94 5.19
C ILE A 122 -20.16 2.90 4.18
N LEU A 123 -20.15 1.91 3.28
CA LEU A 123 -21.15 1.79 2.23
C LEU A 123 -22.50 1.29 2.73
N TRP A 124 -22.50 0.39 3.72
CA TRP A 124 -23.71 -0.34 4.14
C TRP A 124 -24.09 -0.13 5.61
N GLY A 125 -23.21 0.40 6.45
CA GLY A 125 -23.45 0.68 7.87
C GLY A 125 -23.98 2.08 8.16
#